data_AF-A0A1E3KN95-F1
#
_entry.id   AF-A0A1E3KN95-F1
#
_cell.length_a   1.000
_cell.length_b   1.000
_cell.length_c   1.000
_cell.angle_alpha   90.00
_cell.angle_beta   90.00
_cell.angle_gamma   90.00
#
_symmetry.space_group_name_H-M   'P 1'
#
loop_
_entity.id
_entity.type
_entity.pdbx_description
1 polymer ?
#
loop_
_entity_poly.entity_id
_entity_poly.type
_entity_poly.pdbx_seq_one_letter_code
_entity_poly.pdbx_strand_id
1 'polypeptide(L)'
;MLSDFTVIAPSEINGKPYAPLDGRTLADIKPAPQWLVDKLVGQKVNWPSERAYATRQKKYTGRLLDEMVTGTAKGNRNAWLTKIAGRMFGVGAAPKTVYNMLSVINDSFVDPALPDREVNTIFHSILKRESQRGRH
;
A
#
# COMPACT_ATOMS: atom_id res chain seq x y z
N MET A 1 11.24 -27.70 4.44
CA MET A 1 10.02 -28.38 3.95
C MET A 1 8.86 -27.40 4.13
N LEU A 2 8.31 -26.86 3.05
CA LEU A 2 7.10 -26.03 3.10
C LEU A 2 5.90 -26.96 3.28
N SER A 3 5.19 -26.84 4.39
CA SER A 3 3.92 -27.52 4.65
C SER A 3 2.83 -26.49 4.38
N ASP A 4 2.24 -26.53 3.19
CA ASP A 4 1.05 -25.74 2.90
C ASP A 4 -0.13 -26.38 3.64
N PHE A 5 -0.65 -25.71 4.66
CA PHE A 5 -1.90 -26.10 5.32
C PHE A 5 -2.98 -25.06 5.02
N THR A 6 -4.14 -25.54 4.57
CA THR A 6 -5.36 -24.72 4.47
C THR A 6 -6.20 -25.02 5.70
N VAL A 7 -6.45 -24.00 6.53
CA VAL A 7 -7.35 -24.13 7.69
C VAL A 7 -8.78 -24.28 7.16
N ILE A 8 -9.33 -25.48 7.28
CA ILE A 8 -10.76 -25.73 7.06
C ILE A 8 -11.41 -25.50 8.42
N ALA A 9 -12.38 -24.58 8.52
CA ALA A 9 -13.18 -24.45 9.74
C ALA A 9 -13.79 -25.83 10.08
N PRO A 10 -13.88 -26.21 11.38
CA PRO A 10 -14.50 -27.48 11.74
C PRO A 10 -15.98 -27.40 11.39
N SER A 11 -16.33 -27.86 10.19
CA SER A 11 -17.71 -28.10 9.84
C SER A 11 -18.08 -29.40 10.57
N GLU A 12 -19.05 -29.33 11.47
CA GLU A 12 -19.59 -30.51 12.16
C GLU A 12 -20.96 -30.80 11.58
N ILE A 13 -21.27 -32.08 11.33
CA ILE A 13 -22.64 -32.53 11.10
C ILE A 13 -23.08 -33.28 12.34
N ASN A 14 -24.16 -32.84 12.99
CA ASN A 14 -24.72 -33.47 14.19
C ASN A 14 -23.71 -33.66 15.34
N GLY A 15 -22.84 -32.66 15.56
CA GLY A 15 -21.86 -32.65 16.67
C GLY A 15 -20.70 -33.62 16.50
N LYS A 16 -20.45 -34.12 15.28
CA LYS A 16 -19.29 -34.95 14.95
C LYS A 16 -18.44 -34.25 13.89
N PRO A 17 -17.11 -34.22 14.04
CA PRO A 17 -16.22 -33.77 12.99
C PRO A 17 -16.32 -34.71 11.79
N TYR A 18 -16.12 -34.18 10.57
CA TYR A 18 -15.95 -35.05 9.40
C TYR A 18 -14.75 -35.97 9.63
N ALA A 19 -15.00 -37.26 9.54
CA ALA A 19 -13.95 -38.27 9.51
C ALA A 19 -13.87 -38.84 8.07
N PRO A 20 -12.67 -39.21 7.61
CA PRO A 20 -12.55 -39.98 6.38
C PRO A 20 -13.35 -41.28 6.47
N LEU A 21 -14.13 -41.59 5.45
CA LEU A 21 -14.79 -42.88 5.33
C LEU A 21 -13.72 -43.98 5.20
N ASP A 22 -13.95 -45.10 5.89
CA ASP A 22 -13.12 -46.31 5.81
C ASP A 22 -11.63 -46.12 6.10
N GLY A 23 -11.25 -45.14 6.93
CA GLY A 23 -9.85 -44.91 7.31
C GLY A 23 -8.96 -44.39 6.18
N ARG A 24 -9.54 -43.91 5.08
CA ARG A 24 -8.80 -43.38 3.94
C ARG A 24 -8.00 -42.14 4.32
N THR A 25 -6.82 -42.04 3.73
CA THR A 25 -5.90 -40.92 3.86
C THR A 25 -5.84 -40.12 2.56
N LEU A 26 -5.15 -38.98 2.58
CA LEU A 26 -4.92 -38.19 1.37
C LEU A 26 -4.18 -38.99 0.28
N ALA A 27 -3.40 -40.02 0.65
CA ALA A 27 -2.71 -40.90 -0.29
C ALA A 27 -3.67 -41.78 -1.11
N ASP A 28 -4.90 -41.99 -0.63
CA ASP A 28 -5.92 -42.82 -1.28
C ASP A 28 -6.76 -42.03 -2.30
N ILE A 29 -6.48 -40.74 -2.47
CA ILE A 29 -7.19 -39.86 -3.41
C ILE A 29 -6.72 -40.19 -4.83
N LYS A 30 -7.66 -40.60 -5.68
CA LYS A 30 -7.39 -40.82 -7.11
C LYS A 30 -7.00 -39.51 -7.78
N PRO A 31 -6.05 -39.53 -8.72
CA PRO A 31 -5.71 -38.34 -9.49
C PRO A 31 -6.96 -37.77 -10.16
N ALA A 32 -7.04 -36.44 -10.22
CA ALA A 32 -8.14 -35.76 -10.86
C ALA A 32 -8.23 -36.20 -12.35
N PRO A 33 -9.44 -36.41 -12.87
CA PRO A 33 -9.61 -36.80 -14.27
C PRO A 33 -9.11 -35.68 -15.19
N GLN A 34 -8.51 -36.05 -16.32
CA GLN A 34 -7.81 -35.11 -17.21
C GLN A 34 -8.72 -33.96 -17.68
N TRP A 35 -10.00 -34.23 -17.97
CA TRP A 35 -10.96 -33.19 -18.37
C TRP A 35 -11.14 -32.09 -17.32
N LEU A 36 -11.02 -32.41 -16.03
CA LEU A 36 -11.13 -31.45 -14.93
C LEU A 36 -9.85 -30.62 -14.83
N VAL A 37 -8.69 -31.27 -14.97
CA VAL A 37 -7.38 -30.62 -15.01
C VAL A 37 -7.33 -29.62 -16.16
N ASP A 38 -7.70 -30.04 -17.37
CA ASP A 38 -7.69 -29.20 -18.57
C ASP A 38 -8.63 -27.98 -18.42
N LYS A 39 -9.81 -28.19 -17.81
CA LYS A 39 -10.78 -27.12 -17.55
C LYS A 39 -10.25 -26.10 -16.54
N LEU A 40 -9.50 -26.54 -15.52
CA LEU A 40 -8.89 -25.66 -14.51
C LEU A 40 -7.67 -24.92 -15.06
N VAL A 41 -6.82 -25.58 -15.87
CA VAL A 41 -5.64 -24.97 -16.49
C VAL A 41 -6.02 -23.87 -17.49
N GLY A 42 -7.14 -24.04 -18.22
CA GLY A 42 -7.68 -23.03 -19.15
C GLY A 42 -8.38 -21.85 -18.48
N GLN A 43 -8.76 -21.97 -17.21
CA GLN A 43 -9.33 -20.86 -16.45
C GLN A 43 -8.20 -19.93 -16.00
N LYS A 44 -7.91 -18.92 -16.82
CA LYS A 44 -7.28 -17.70 -16.32
C LYS A 44 -8.20 -17.10 -15.26
N VAL A 45 -7.96 -17.47 -14.01
CA VAL A 45 -8.50 -16.73 -12.87
C VAL A 45 -8.05 -15.29 -13.06
N ASN A 46 -9.01 -14.43 -13.36
CA ASN A 46 -8.80 -13.00 -13.54
C ASN A 46 -8.64 -12.36 -12.15
N TRP A 47 -7.70 -12.87 -11.35
CA TRP A 47 -7.24 -12.16 -10.19
C TRP A 47 -6.65 -10.86 -10.72
N PRO A 48 -7.12 -9.69 -10.27
CA PRO A 48 -6.38 -8.48 -10.52
C PRO A 48 -5.03 -8.69 -9.84
N SER A 49 -4.02 -9.09 -10.62
CA SER A 49 -2.65 -9.15 -10.13
C SER A 49 -2.31 -7.77 -9.57
N GLU A 50 -1.43 -7.66 -8.60
CA GLU A 50 -0.85 -6.34 -8.22
C GLU A 50 -0.38 -5.56 -9.45
N ARG A 51 0.05 -6.27 -10.50
CA ARG A 51 0.45 -5.75 -11.81
C ARG A 51 -0.72 -5.20 -12.65
N ALA A 52 -1.97 -5.55 -12.36
CA ALA A 52 -3.14 -4.95 -13.02
C ALA A 52 -3.23 -3.43 -12.74
N TYR A 53 -2.81 -2.97 -11.55
CA TYR A 53 -2.67 -1.54 -11.26
C TYR A 53 -1.57 -0.86 -12.08
N ALA A 54 -0.56 -1.61 -12.53
CA ALA A 54 0.56 -1.10 -13.33
C ALA A 54 0.19 -0.78 -14.79
N THR A 55 -1.01 -1.13 -15.25
CA THR A 55 -1.47 -0.79 -16.61
C THR A 55 -1.86 0.67 -16.77
N ARG A 56 -2.12 1.40 -15.68
CA ARG A 56 -2.41 2.84 -15.74
C ARG A 56 -1.11 3.64 -15.70
N GLN A 57 -0.90 4.49 -16.70
CA GLN A 57 0.20 5.46 -16.70
C GLN A 57 0.12 6.33 -15.43
N LYS A 58 1.17 6.26 -14.60
CA LYS A 58 1.19 6.95 -13.30
C LYS A 58 1.22 8.46 -13.50
N LYS A 59 0.16 9.13 -13.04
CA LYS A 59 0.05 10.59 -13.07
C LYS A 59 1.04 11.24 -12.09
N TYR A 60 1.31 12.53 -12.29
CA TYR A 60 2.19 13.30 -11.42
C TYR A 60 1.80 13.22 -9.93
N THR A 61 0.51 13.35 -9.61
CA THR A 61 -0.02 13.21 -8.25
C THR A 61 0.16 11.81 -7.69
N GLY A 62 0.06 10.77 -8.52
CA GLY A 62 0.38 9.40 -8.14
C GLY A 62 1.84 9.25 -7.70
N ARG A 63 2.78 9.81 -8.48
CA ARG A 63 4.20 9.85 -8.10
C ARG A 63 4.46 10.62 -6.80
N LEU A 64 3.68 11.68 -6.55
CA LEU A 64 3.77 12.43 -5.30
C LEU A 64 3.34 11.57 -4.10
N LEU A 65 2.25 10.81 -4.22
CA LEU A 65 1.79 9.89 -3.16
C LEU A 65 2.84 8.83 -2.82
N ASP A 66 3.50 8.24 -3.82
CA ASP A 66 4.58 7.28 -3.54
C ASP A 66 5.79 7.94 -2.87
N GLU A 67 6.13 9.16 -3.30
CA GLU A 67 7.28 9.86 -2.75
C GLU A 67 7.06 10.24 -1.28
N MET A 68 5.83 10.61 -0.89
CA MET A 68 5.47 10.95 0.49
C MET A 68 5.79 9.82 1.49
N VAL A 69 5.67 8.57 1.07
CA VAL A 69 5.93 7.40 1.93
C VAL A 69 7.36 6.86 1.83
N THR A 70 8.16 7.38 0.89
CA THR A 70 9.56 6.95 0.72
C THR A 70 10.43 7.40 1.91
N GLY A 71 10.11 8.57 2.48
CA GLY A 71 10.82 9.10 3.63
C GLY A 71 12.25 9.55 3.34
N THR A 72 12.96 9.99 4.39
CA THR A 72 14.38 10.30 4.31
C THR A 72 15.08 10.20 5.67
N ALA A 73 16.37 9.88 5.64
CA ALA A 73 17.22 9.78 6.82
C ALA A 73 17.97 11.09 7.12
N LYS A 74 18.77 11.07 8.19
CA LYS A 74 19.54 12.22 8.70
C LYS A 74 20.37 12.90 7.59
N GLY A 75 20.30 14.23 7.55
CA GLY A 75 21.03 15.07 6.59
C GLY A 75 20.14 15.74 5.53
N ASN A 76 19.04 15.11 5.10
CA ASN A 76 18.19 15.63 4.00
C ASN A 76 16.75 15.97 4.39
N ARG A 77 16.40 15.80 5.67
CA ARG A 77 15.04 15.92 6.21
C ARG A 77 14.34 17.23 5.85
N ASN A 78 14.97 18.38 6.11
CA ASN A 78 14.38 19.69 5.83
C ASN A 78 14.14 19.90 4.34
N ALA A 79 15.15 19.58 3.53
CA ALA A 79 15.09 19.74 2.08
C ALA A 79 13.99 18.85 1.49
N TRP A 80 13.88 17.63 2.00
CA TRP A 80 12.86 16.68 1.58
C TRP A 80 11.45 17.12 2.00
N LEU A 81 11.21 17.50 3.25
CA LEU A 81 9.90 18.00 3.71
C LEU A 81 9.50 19.27 2.95
N THR A 82 10.45 20.15 2.68
CA THR A 82 10.26 21.37 1.87
C THR A 82 9.85 21.03 0.44
N LYS A 83 10.48 20.03 -0.17
CA LYS A 83 10.14 19.52 -1.51
C LYS A 83 8.71 18.97 -1.53
N ILE A 84 8.34 18.13 -0.56
CA ILE A 84 7.00 17.56 -0.45
C ILE A 84 5.96 18.68 -0.30
N ALA A 85 6.18 19.63 0.61
CA ALA A 85 5.29 20.78 0.81
C ALA A 85 5.06 21.56 -0.49
N GLY A 86 6.15 21.92 -1.19
CA GLY A 86 6.07 22.66 -2.44
C GLY A 86 5.30 21.91 -3.53
N ARG A 87 5.47 20.59 -3.63
CA ARG A 87 4.73 19.77 -4.60
C ARG A 87 3.25 19.63 -4.25
N MET A 88 2.90 19.55 -2.97
CA MET A 88 1.50 19.54 -2.55
C MET A 88 0.77 20.81 -2.96
N PHE A 89 1.39 21.98 -2.72
CA PHE A 89 0.82 23.25 -3.21
C PHE A 89 0.80 23.32 -4.74
N GLY A 90 1.82 22.80 -5.41
CA GLY A 90 1.88 22.75 -6.88
C GLY A 90 0.75 21.93 -7.53
N VAL A 91 0.12 21.00 -6.78
CA VAL A 91 -1.07 20.26 -7.23
C VAL A 91 -2.38 20.83 -6.68
N GLY A 92 -2.34 22.01 -6.05
CA GLY A 92 -3.51 22.73 -5.55
C GLY A 92 -4.05 22.25 -4.20
N ALA A 93 -3.24 21.55 -3.39
CA ALA A 93 -3.68 21.13 -2.06
C ALA A 93 -3.93 22.36 -1.15
N ALA A 94 -5.02 22.31 -0.37
CA ALA A 94 -5.36 23.38 0.56
C ALA A 94 -4.30 23.50 1.69
N PRO A 95 -3.99 24.72 2.19
CA PRO A 95 -2.98 24.92 3.22
C PRO A 95 -3.16 24.02 4.45
N LYS A 96 -4.39 23.85 4.93
CA LYS A 96 -4.70 22.97 6.08
C LYS A 96 -4.34 21.51 5.79
N THR A 97 -4.63 21.03 4.57
CA THR A 97 -4.26 19.67 4.14
C THR A 97 -2.75 19.51 4.06
N VAL A 98 -2.04 20.51 3.51
CA VAL A 98 -0.57 20.48 3.44
C VAL A 98 0.03 20.41 4.84
N TYR A 99 -0.43 21.25 5.77
CA TYR A 99 0.07 21.25 7.14
C TYR A 99 -0.12 19.89 7.82
N ASN A 100 -1.36 19.37 7.81
CA ASN A 100 -1.66 18.09 8.45
C ASN A 100 -0.83 16.93 7.86
N MET A 101 -0.68 16.91 6.54
CA MET A 101 0.11 15.87 5.88
C MET A 101 1.60 16.00 6.19
N LEU A 102 2.15 17.21 6.28
CA LEU A 102 3.55 17.38 6.66
C LEU A 102 3.85 16.85 8.06
N SER A 103 2.94 17.06 9.02
CA SER A 103 3.06 16.47 10.36
C SER A 103 3.04 14.94 10.31
N VAL A 104 2.05 14.34 9.65
CA VAL A 104 1.95 12.87 9.51
C VAL A 104 3.20 12.29 8.83
N ILE A 105 3.66 12.94 7.77
CA ILE A 105 4.82 12.49 7.00
C ILE A 105 6.10 12.59 7.83
N ASN A 106 6.28 13.69 8.57
CA ASN A 106 7.42 13.88 9.46
C ASN A 106 7.48 12.78 10.53
N ASP A 107 6.34 12.49 11.15
CA ASP A 107 6.28 11.54 12.26
C ASP A 107 6.43 10.09 11.79
N SER A 108 5.97 9.78 10.57
CA SER A 108 5.93 8.41 10.04
C SER A 108 7.13 8.03 9.16
N PHE A 109 7.74 8.99 8.47
CA PHE A 109 8.69 8.70 7.38
C PHE A 109 10.00 9.50 7.43
N VAL A 110 10.20 10.35 8.44
CA VAL A 110 11.45 11.13 8.60
C VAL A 110 12.19 10.67 9.84
N ASP A 111 13.46 10.27 9.69
CA ASP A 111 14.26 9.73 10.79
C ASP A 111 15.60 10.49 11.00
N PRO A 112 15.83 11.11 12.17
CA PRO A 112 14.85 11.33 13.23
C PRO A 112 13.84 12.41 12.82
N ALA A 113 12.62 12.35 13.37
CA ALA A 113 11.58 13.32 13.12
C ALA A 113 12.08 14.75 13.39
N LEU A 114 11.61 15.73 12.61
CA LEU A 114 11.89 17.13 12.86
C LEU A 114 11.00 17.64 14.00
N PRO A 115 11.50 18.57 14.84
CA PRO A 115 10.67 19.24 15.83
C PRO A 115 9.54 20.04 15.17
N ASP A 116 8.41 20.19 15.85
CA ASP A 116 7.23 20.93 15.36
C ASP A 116 7.56 22.34 14.87
N ARG A 117 8.46 23.04 15.57
CA ARG A 117 8.91 24.39 15.18
C ARG A 117 9.51 24.39 13.77
N GLU A 118 10.26 23.36 13.43
CA GLU A 118 10.94 23.24 12.14
C GLU A 118 9.94 22.89 11.03
N VAL A 119 9.00 21.98 11.30
CA VAL A 119 7.86 21.67 10.40
C VAL A 119 7.02 22.93 10.15
N ASN A 120 6.67 23.69 11.19
CA ASN A 120 5.92 24.95 11.10
C ASN A 120 6.66 25.98 10.25
N THR A 121 7.97 26.11 10.44
CA THR A 121 8.82 27.04 9.67
C THR A 121 8.81 26.70 8.19
N ILE A 122 8.97 25.41 7.85
CA ILE A 122 8.91 24.92 6.48
C ILE A 122 7.55 25.22 5.85
N PHE A 123 6.46 24.89 6.55
CA PHE A 123 5.10 25.13 6.08
C PHE A 123 4.86 26.61 5.76
N HIS A 124 5.17 27.51 6.71
CA HIS A 124 4.94 28.94 6.52
C HIS A 124 5.81 29.54 5.40
N SER A 125 7.06 29.10 5.28
CA SER A 125 7.97 29.54 4.22
C SER A 125 7.41 29.21 2.83
N ILE A 126 6.96 27.97 2.64
CA ILE A 126 6.40 27.53 1.36
C ILE A 126 5.04 28.19 1.11
N LEU A 127 4.14 28.24 2.10
CA LEU A 127 2.84 28.89 1.95
C LEU A 127 2.99 30.35 1.50
N LYS A 128 3.93 31.09 2.12
CA LYS A 128 4.24 32.47 1.73
C LYS A 128 4.70 32.54 0.28
N ARG A 129 5.65 31.70 -0.12
CA ARG A 129 6.17 31.65 -1.51
C ARG A 129 5.06 31.37 -2.53
N GLU A 130 4.21 30.39 -2.27
CA GLU A 130 3.14 30.02 -3.20
C GLU A 130 2.02 31.08 -3.26
N SER A 131 1.72 31.75 -2.13
CA SER A 131 0.77 32.87 -2.12
C SER A 131 1.23 34.07 -2.95
N GLN A 132 2.54 34.27 -3.09
CA GLN A 132 3.12 35.33 -3.90
C GLN A 132 3.11 34.97 -5.40
N ARG A 133 3.27 33.68 -5.72
CA ARG A 133 3.21 33.18 -7.10
C ARG A 133 1.82 33.30 -7.74
N GLY A 134 0.75 33.09 -6.98
CA GLY A 134 -0.62 33.18 -7.48
C GLY A 134 -1.17 34.61 -7.66
N ARG A 135 -0.34 35.64 -7.47
CA ARG A 135 -0.74 37.06 -7.61
C ARG A 135 -0.35 37.69 -8.96
N HIS A 136 0.18 36.90 -9.89
CA HIS A 136 0.53 37.30 -11.25
C HIS A 136 -0.26 36.46 -12.25
#